data_AF-A0A5B8JDS3-F1
#
_entry.id   AF-A0A5B8JDS3-F1
#
_cell.length_a   1.000
_cell.length_b   1.000
_cell.length_c   1.000
_cell.angle_alpha   90.00
_cell.angle_beta   90.00
_cell.angle_gamma   90.00
#
_symmetry.space_group_name_H-M   'P 1'
#
loop_
_entity.id
_entity.type
_entity.pdbx_description
1 polymer ?
#
loop_
_entity_poly.entity_id
_entity_poly.type
_entity_poly.pdbx_seq_one_letter_code
_entity_poly.pdbx_strand_id
1 'polypeptide(L)'
;MPRLLFYLGVMLVSTIVMIFSDPGGWIFAVSGGLAVGFAVPLVDTLVNHLRLLKIAWYSLCTWNRRVRISASYLYRIRVDGDYLLVKGTRFDHYQPVGGVYKTHPSSSGRLMDLNVLDDDLLAPDKVSEADLRIRVPGRNLLSFVKWYEEERGRETDGWREFYEELVATGILPGETFRVIKYDRITRRYNPLRYSEWAQSKELLIADILDLLPTDEQLAELRKLRDDPDPRILWASERQIRRLGAAEGASSQTTRIAVTAVWTIDATN
;
A
#
# COMPACT_ATOMS: atom_id res chain seq x y z
N MET A 1 -7.85 8.28 19.27
CA MET A 1 -9.31 8.49 19.46
C MET A 1 -9.63 9.22 20.78
N PRO A 2 -9.27 8.76 21.99
CA PRO A 2 -9.66 9.46 23.22
C PRO A 2 -9.08 10.88 23.33
N ARG A 3 -7.81 11.07 22.91
CA ARG A 3 -7.17 12.40 22.85
C ARG A 3 -7.86 13.35 21.87
N LEU A 4 -8.28 12.84 20.70
CA LEU A 4 -9.00 13.63 19.70
C LEU A 4 -10.36 14.11 20.23
N LEU A 5 -11.13 13.21 20.86
CA LEU A 5 -12.42 13.54 21.47
C LEU A 5 -12.26 14.55 22.61
N PHE A 6 -11.18 14.42 23.40
CA PHE A 6 -10.83 15.40 24.43
C PHE A 6 -10.52 16.78 23.83
N TYR A 7 -9.64 16.87 22.83
CA TYR A 7 -9.31 18.13 22.16
C TYR A 7 -10.55 18.78 21.52
N LEU A 8 -11.36 17.99 20.83
CA LEU A 8 -12.60 18.45 20.21
C LEU A 8 -13.60 18.95 21.27
N GLY A 9 -13.77 18.20 22.37
CA GLY A 9 -14.68 18.56 23.45
C GLY A 9 -14.29 19.87 24.13
N VAL A 10 -13.01 20.02 24.49
CA VAL A 10 -12.50 21.27 25.10
C VAL A 10 -12.62 22.44 24.13
N MET A 11 -12.30 22.24 22.85
CA MET A 11 -12.45 23.28 21.83
C MET A 11 -13.92 23.72 21.70
N LEU A 12 -14.86 22.79 21.54
CA LEU A 12 -16.29 23.09 21.39
C LEU A 12 -16.86 23.81 22.62
N VAL A 13 -16.56 23.32 23.83
CA VAL A 13 -17.01 23.96 25.07
C VAL A 13 -16.43 25.38 25.19
N SER A 14 -15.14 25.55 24.89
CA SER A 14 -14.49 26.86 24.93
C SER A 14 -15.12 27.83 23.91
N THR A 15 -15.41 27.36 22.69
CA THR A 15 -16.10 28.17 21.68
C THR A 15 -17.52 28.55 22.11
N ILE A 16 -18.28 27.64 22.73
CA ILE A 16 -19.61 27.93 23.25
C ILE A 16 -19.53 28.98 24.36
N VAL A 17 -18.63 28.82 25.34
CA VAL A 17 -18.43 29.79 26.43
C VAL A 17 -18.06 31.17 25.86
N MET A 18 -17.19 31.21 24.86
CA MET A 18 -16.77 32.44 24.19
C MET A 18 -17.96 33.17 23.56
N ILE A 19 -18.85 32.46 22.85
CA ILE A 19 -20.04 33.03 22.18
C ILE A 19 -21.00 33.70 23.18
N PHE A 20 -21.11 33.18 24.40
CA PHE A 20 -22.01 33.71 25.44
C PHE A 20 -21.32 34.68 26.42
N SER A 21 -20.02 34.95 26.26
CA SER A 21 -19.25 35.82 27.14
C SER A 21 -19.15 37.25 26.60
N ASP A 22 -18.99 38.22 27.51
CA ASP A 22 -18.70 39.61 27.13
C ASP A 22 -17.33 39.69 26.43
N PRO A 23 -17.25 40.22 25.19
CA PRO A 23 -15.99 40.37 24.45
C PRO A 23 -14.88 41.13 25.19
N GLY A 24 -15.24 42.04 26.11
CA GLY A 24 -14.28 42.77 26.94
C GLY A 24 -13.85 42.03 28.21
N GLY A 25 -14.47 40.90 28.52
CA GLY A 25 -14.28 40.15 29.76
C GLY A 25 -13.11 39.17 29.72
N TRP A 26 -12.52 38.90 30.89
CA TRP A 26 -11.45 37.91 31.02
C TRP A 26 -11.90 36.49 30.62
N ILE A 27 -13.19 36.17 30.75
CA ILE A 27 -13.78 34.88 30.33
C ILE A 27 -13.67 34.71 28.81
N PHE A 28 -13.92 35.76 28.03
CA PHE A 28 -13.75 35.75 26.58
C PHE A 28 -12.28 35.50 26.21
N ALA A 29 -11.35 36.19 26.86
CA ALA A 29 -9.92 36.03 26.61
C ALA A 29 -9.42 34.61 26.92
N VAL A 30 -9.82 34.04 28.06
CA VAL A 30 -9.43 32.66 28.45
C VAL A 30 -10.06 31.62 27.53
N SER A 31 -11.36 31.74 27.25
CA SER A 31 -12.07 30.79 26.37
C SER A 31 -11.57 30.86 24.92
N GLY A 32 -11.27 32.04 24.40
CA GLY A 32 -10.62 32.22 23.10
C GLY A 32 -9.23 31.58 23.04
N GLY A 33 -8.41 31.80 24.09
CA GLY A 33 -7.09 31.17 24.22
C GLY A 33 -7.16 29.64 24.24
N LEU A 34 -8.11 29.06 24.96
CA LEU A 34 -8.34 27.62 24.97
C LEU A 34 -8.84 27.11 23.62
N ALA A 35 -9.80 27.79 22.97
CA ALA A 35 -10.31 27.38 21.67
C ALA A 35 -9.18 27.30 20.62
N VAL A 36 -8.34 28.33 20.52
CA VAL A 36 -7.19 28.35 19.59
C VAL A 36 -6.12 27.34 20.01
N GLY A 37 -5.78 27.27 21.30
CA GLY A 37 -4.76 26.38 21.84
C GLY A 37 -5.06 24.90 21.62
N PHE A 38 -6.34 24.51 21.62
CA PHE A 38 -6.77 23.14 21.32
C PHE A 38 -7.07 22.90 19.83
N ALA A 39 -7.27 23.94 19.02
CA ALA A 39 -7.46 23.80 17.58
C ALA A 39 -6.18 23.26 16.89
N VAL A 40 -4.99 23.73 17.26
CA VAL A 40 -3.71 23.28 16.69
C VAL A 40 -3.49 21.77 16.87
N PRO A 41 -3.49 21.20 18.10
CA PRO A 41 -3.32 19.75 18.29
C PRO A 41 -4.49 18.93 17.74
N LEU A 42 -5.70 19.50 17.64
CA LEU A 42 -6.83 18.85 16.97
C LEU A 42 -6.56 18.71 15.47
N VAL A 43 -6.18 19.80 14.80
CA VAL A 43 -5.85 19.80 13.36
C VAL A 43 -4.67 18.87 13.10
N ASP A 44 -3.60 18.97 13.89
CA ASP A 44 -2.44 18.08 13.78
C ASP A 44 -2.85 16.60 13.92
N THR A 45 -3.63 16.27 14.95
CA THR A 45 -4.11 14.90 15.16
C THR A 45 -4.98 14.44 13.99
N LEU A 46 -5.86 15.29 13.46
CA LEU A 46 -6.69 14.97 12.30
C LEU A 46 -5.83 14.67 11.08
N VAL A 47 -4.90 15.57 10.73
CA VAL A 47 -3.97 15.44 9.60
C VAL A 47 -3.19 14.12 9.70
N ASN A 48 -2.61 13.85 10.87
CA ASN A 48 -1.83 12.64 11.13
C ASN A 48 -2.66 11.35 11.09
N HIS A 49 -3.98 11.43 11.24
CA HIS A 49 -4.88 10.27 11.23
C HIS A 49 -5.89 10.25 10.06
N LEU A 50 -5.77 11.16 9.08
CA LEU A 50 -6.72 11.25 7.94
C LEU A 50 -6.90 9.91 7.24
N ARG A 51 -5.81 9.15 7.08
CA ARG A 51 -5.86 7.79 6.51
C ARG A 51 -6.79 6.88 7.32
N LEU A 52 -6.57 6.77 8.64
CA LEU A 52 -7.37 5.90 9.49
C LEU A 52 -8.83 6.39 9.60
N LEU A 53 -9.06 7.70 9.57
CA LEU A 53 -10.41 8.27 9.51
C LEU A 53 -11.11 7.92 8.18
N LYS A 54 -10.39 7.97 7.07
CA LYS A 54 -10.89 7.55 5.75
C LYS A 54 -11.21 6.05 5.71
N ILE A 55 -10.37 5.22 6.32
CA ILE A 55 -10.66 3.78 6.48
C ILE A 55 -11.85 3.55 7.42
N ALA A 56 -11.98 4.32 8.50
CA ALA A 56 -13.13 4.25 9.41
C ALA A 56 -14.43 4.63 8.67
N TRP A 57 -14.38 5.66 7.82
CA TRP A 57 -15.47 6.03 6.94
C TRP A 57 -15.84 4.89 5.98
N TYR A 58 -14.85 4.27 5.31
CA TYR A 58 -15.09 3.10 4.46
C TYR A 58 -15.69 1.92 5.23
N SER A 59 -15.23 1.69 6.47
CA SER A 59 -15.75 0.66 7.36
C SER A 59 -17.24 0.89 7.64
N LEU A 60 -17.65 2.15 7.87
CA LEU A 60 -19.06 2.52 8.05
C LEU A 60 -19.88 2.35 6.76
N CYS A 61 -19.38 2.84 5.62
CA CYS A 61 -20.08 2.71 4.33
C CYS A 61 -20.26 1.25 3.87
N THR A 62 -19.40 0.35 4.34
CA THR A 62 -19.41 -1.08 3.99
C THR A 62 -19.85 -1.96 5.16
N TRP A 63 -20.45 -1.41 6.21
CA TRP A 63 -20.72 -2.09 7.49
C TRP A 63 -21.30 -3.51 7.35
N ASN A 64 -22.30 -3.68 6.48
CA ASN A 64 -23.02 -4.94 6.24
C ASN A 64 -22.51 -5.74 5.04
N ARG A 65 -21.37 -5.38 4.46
CA ARG A 65 -20.78 -6.02 3.29
C ARG A 65 -19.38 -6.50 3.62
N ARG A 66 -18.85 -7.47 2.86
CA ARG A 66 -17.43 -7.82 2.90
C ARG A 66 -16.68 -6.97 1.90
N VAL A 67 -15.48 -6.54 2.29
CA VAL A 67 -14.53 -5.82 1.46
C VAL A 67 -13.38 -6.76 1.16
N ARG A 68 -13.07 -6.90 -0.12
CA ARG A 68 -11.89 -7.62 -0.57
C ARG A 68 -10.65 -6.78 -0.30
N ILE A 69 -9.66 -7.38 0.35
CA ILE A 69 -8.36 -6.79 0.58
C ILE A 69 -7.35 -7.55 -0.26
N SER A 70 -6.42 -6.82 -0.86
CA SER A 70 -5.17 -7.39 -1.36
C SER A 70 -4.04 -6.51 -0.85
N ALA A 71 -3.25 -7.05 0.08
CA ALA A 71 -2.11 -6.37 0.65
C ALA A 71 -0.81 -6.95 0.08
N SER A 72 -0.06 -6.14 -0.64
CA SER A 72 1.14 -6.55 -1.38
C SER A 72 2.33 -5.66 -1.07
N TYR A 73 3.48 -6.05 -1.59
CA TYR A 73 4.62 -5.18 -1.76
C TYR A 73 5.08 -5.20 -3.22
N LEU A 74 5.63 -4.08 -3.68
CA LEU A 74 6.11 -3.90 -5.05
C LEU A 74 7.48 -3.24 -4.99
N TYR A 75 8.44 -3.83 -5.68
CA TYR A 75 9.78 -3.27 -5.81
C TYR A 75 9.82 -2.18 -6.87
N ARG A 76 10.51 -1.12 -6.52
CA ARG A 76 11.09 -0.14 -7.43
C ARG A 76 12.55 -0.51 -7.63
N ILE A 77 12.88 -1.03 -8.80
CA ILE A 77 14.24 -1.31 -9.24
C ILE A 77 14.53 -0.37 -10.40
N ARG A 78 15.28 0.69 -10.14
CA ARG A 78 15.56 1.74 -11.12
C ARG A 78 17.04 1.76 -11.48
N VAL A 79 17.35 1.71 -12.77
CA VAL A 79 18.72 1.78 -13.29
C VAL A 79 18.78 2.78 -14.44
N ASP A 80 19.61 3.81 -14.28
CA ASP A 80 19.84 4.92 -15.23
C ASP A 80 18.56 5.54 -15.83
N GLY A 81 17.45 5.57 -15.07
CA GLY A 81 16.19 6.22 -15.48
C GLY A 81 15.06 5.26 -15.86
N ASP A 82 15.38 4.00 -16.12
CA ASP A 82 14.40 2.96 -16.45
C ASP A 82 14.11 2.06 -15.25
N TYR A 83 12.92 1.46 -15.27
CA TYR A 83 12.40 0.61 -14.21
C TYR A 83 12.32 -0.84 -14.71
N LEU A 84 12.83 -1.77 -13.91
CA LEU A 84 12.71 -3.20 -14.19
C LEU A 84 11.30 -3.68 -13.84
N LEU A 85 10.63 -4.29 -14.81
CA LEU A 85 9.37 -4.99 -14.66
C LEU A 85 9.56 -6.45 -15.08
N VAL A 86 8.78 -7.35 -14.48
CA VAL A 86 8.74 -8.77 -14.80
C VAL A 86 7.42 -9.15 -15.45
N LYS A 87 7.44 -10.18 -16.29
CA LYS A 87 6.24 -10.72 -16.93
C LYS A 87 5.43 -11.49 -15.88
N GLY A 88 4.17 -11.08 -15.69
CA GLY A 88 3.26 -11.75 -14.78
C GLY A 88 2.97 -13.20 -15.21
N THR A 89 2.91 -14.11 -14.25
CA THR A 89 2.58 -15.52 -14.50
C THR A 89 1.06 -15.75 -14.61
N ARG A 90 0.28 -14.98 -13.83
CA ARG A 90 -1.19 -15.07 -13.80
C ARG A 90 -1.88 -14.17 -14.83
N PHE A 91 -1.20 -13.11 -15.27
CA PHE A 91 -1.72 -12.12 -16.19
C PHE A 91 -0.70 -11.81 -17.27
N ASP A 92 -1.18 -11.70 -18.51
CA ASP A 92 -0.34 -11.37 -19.66
C ASP A 92 0.00 -9.86 -19.72
N HIS A 93 0.71 -9.38 -18.70
CA HIS A 93 1.25 -8.02 -18.60
C HIS A 93 2.60 -8.03 -17.88
N TYR A 94 3.36 -6.96 -18.02
CA TYR A 94 4.52 -6.67 -17.19
C TYR A 94 4.09 -5.95 -15.92
N GLN A 95 4.69 -6.28 -14.79
CA GLN A 95 4.40 -5.72 -13.48
C GLN A 95 5.69 -5.51 -12.69
N PRO A 96 5.68 -4.66 -11.65
CA PRO A 96 6.82 -4.57 -10.75
C PRO A 96 7.05 -5.92 -10.06
N VAL A 97 8.30 -6.20 -9.74
CA VAL A 97 8.67 -7.37 -8.95
C VAL A 97 7.98 -7.29 -7.59
N GLY A 98 7.35 -8.36 -7.14
CA GLY A 98 6.61 -8.36 -5.88
C GLY A 98 5.28 -9.08 -5.94
N GLY A 99 4.59 -9.11 -4.80
CA GLY A 99 3.40 -9.92 -4.66
C GLY A 99 2.68 -9.71 -3.34
N VAL A 100 1.70 -10.56 -3.08
CA VAL A 100 0.83 -10.45 -1.90
C VAL A 100 1.61 -10.93 -0.68
N TYR A 101 1.55 -10.17 0.41
CA TYR A 101 2.13 -10.60 1.68
C TYR A 101 1.46 -11.86 2.20
N LYS A 102 2.20 -12.74 2.86
CA LYS A 102 1.62 -13.91 3.55
C LYS A 102 1.36 -13.67 5.03
N THR A 103 0.37 -14.36 5.58
CA THR A 103 0.10 -14.40 7.02
C THR A 103 0.93 -15.48 7.69
N HIS A 104 1.25 -15.29 8.97
CA HIS A 104 1.87 -16.32 9.80
C HIS A 104 0.79 -17.03 10.62
N PRO A 105 0.99 -18.31 10.98
CA PRO A 105 0.05 -19.05 11.83
C PRO A 105 -0.30 -18.37 13.16
N SER A 106 0.63 -17.56 13.70
CA SER A 106 0.43 -16.79 14.92
C SER A 106 -0.68 -15.72 14.82
N SER A 107 -1.10 -15.34 13.62
CA SER A 107 -2.21 -14.39 13.39
C SER A 107 -3.59 -15.04 13.28
N SER A 108 -3.67 -16.37 13.24
CA SER A 108 -4.92 -17.12 13.00
C SER A 108 -6.05 -16.70 13.95
N GLY A 109 -5.81 -16.69 15.26
CA GLY A 109 -6.81 -16.24 16.24
C GLY A 109 -7.28 -14.80 16.00
N ARG A 110 -6.36 -13.90 15.65
CA ARG A 110 -6.69 -12.50 15.34
C ARG A 110 -7.53 -12.37 14.07
N LEU A 111 -7.25 -13.16 13.04
CA LEU A 111 -8.02 -13.17 11.79
C LEU A 111 -9.41 -13.79 11.98
N MET A 112 -9.52 -14.82 12.84
CA MET A 112 -10.80 -15.40 13.26
C MET A 112 -11.65 -14.39 14.02
N ASP A 113 -11.09 -13.64 14.97
CA ASP A 113 -11.79 -12.56 15.69
C ASP A 113 -12.32 -11.48 14.74
N LEU A 114 -11.54 -11.18 13.70
CA LEU A 114 -11.91 -10.25 12.64
C LEU A 114 -12.91 -10.85 11.64
N ASN A 115 -13.24 -12.15 11.74
CA ASN A 115 -14.11 -12.91 10.85
C ASN A 115 -13.69 -12.77 9.38
N VAL A 116 -12.39 -12.86 9.13
CA VAL A 116 -11.79 -12.84 7.79
C VAL A 116 -12.09 -14.15 7.07
N LEU A 117 -12.35 -14.07 5.77
CA LEU A 117 -12.44 -15.23 4.88
C LEU A 117 -11.37 -15.12 3.79
N ASP A 118 -11.02 -16.25 3.20
CA ASP A 118 -10.17 -16.29 2.02
C ASP A 118 -10.86 -15.64 0.81
N ASP A 119 -10.05 -15.25 -0.18
CA ASP A 119 -10.56 -14.82 -1.49
C ASP A 119 -10.99 -16.05 -2.30
N ASP A 120 -12.13 -15.95 -2.97
CA ASP A 120 -12.77 -17.03 -3.73
C ASP A 120 -12.55 -16.90 -5.24
N LEU A 121 -11.77 -15.89 -5.68
CA LEU A 121 -11.49 -15.64 -7.10
C LEU A 121 -10.45 -16.57 -7.71
N LEU A 122 -9.57 -17.14 -6.88
CA LEU A 122 -8.57 -18.09 -7.32
C LEU A 122 -8.78 -19.41 -6.61
N ALA A 123 -8.61 -20.51 -7.33
CA ALA A 123 -8.56 -21.82 -6.72
C ALA A 123 -7.42 -21.85 -5.69
N PRO A 124 -7.64 -22.38 -4.48
CA PRO A 124 -6.58 -22.56 -3.52
C PRO A 124 -5.45 -23.40 -4.13
N ASP A 125 -4.27 -22.80 -4.25
CA ASP A 125 -3.03 -23.47 -4.66
C ASP A 125 -1.97 -23.30 -3.57
N LYS A 126 -0.92 -24.12 -3.58
CA LYS A 126 0.17 -24.02 -2.59
C LYS A 126 0.86 -22.64 -2.62
N VAL A 127 0.76 -21.92 -3.73
CA VAL A 127 1.41 -20.62 -3.94
C VAL A 127 0.61 -19.50 -3.26
N SER A 128 -0.71 -19.61 -3.18
CA SER A 128 -1.63 -18.64 -2.57
C SER A 128 -1.97 -18.94 -1.12
N GLU A 129 -1.43 -20.03 -0.56
CA GLU A 129 -1.61 -20.36 0.84
C GLU A 129 -1.16 -19.19 1.73
N ALA A 130 -2.03 -18.82 2.68
CA ALA A 130 -1.82 -17.72 3.62
C ALA A 130 -1.72 -16.31 3.01
N ASP A 131 -2.02 -16.10 1.72
CA ASP A 131 -2.01 -14.77 1.09
C ASP A 131 -2.92 -13.78 1.83
N LEU A 132 -2.46 -12.55 2.03
CA LEU A 132 -3.27 -11.40 2.45
C LEU A 132 -4.14 -10.86 1.31
N ARG A 133 -4.76 -11.80 0.60
CA ARG A 133 -5.82 -11.61 -0.37
C ARG A 133 -7.07 -12.26 0.21
N ILE A 134 -7.88 -11.45 0.87
CA ILE A 134 -8.89 -11.92 1.83
C ILE A 134 -10.14 -11.04 1.80
N ARG A 135 -11.24 -11.52 2.37
CA ARG A 135 -12.52 -10.83 2.47
C ARG A 135 -12.83 -10.48 3.93
N VAL A 136 -12.76 -9.20 4.25
CA VAL A 136 -12.96 -8.66 5.61
C VAL A 136 -14.37 -8.07 5.75
N PRO A 137 -15.14 -8.37 6.81
CA PRO A 137 -16.39 -7.66 7.08
C PRO A 137 -16.15 -6.17 7.21
N GLY A 138 -16.96 -5.32 6.56
CA GLY A 138 -16.74 -3.87 6.53
C GLY A 138 -16.70 -3.25 7.92
N ARG A 139 -17.54 -3.72 8.85
CA ARG A 139 -17.49 -3.33 10.28
C ARG A 139 -16.14 -3.58 10.98
N ASN A 140 -15.35 -4.53 10.48
CA ASN A 140 -14.04 -4.91 11.01
C ASN A 140 -12.88 -4.34 10.16
N LEU A 141 -13.16 -3.61 9.08
CA LEU A 141 -12.15 -3.10 8.15
C LEU A 141 -11.09 -2.21 8.84
N LEU A 142 -11.52 -1.30 9.71
CA LEU A 142 -10.58 -0.45 10.46
C LEU A 142 -9.69 -1.27 11.38
N SER A 143 -10.25 -2.25 12.08
CA SER A 143 -9.50 -3.13 12.99
C SER A 143 -8.50 -4.00 12.23
N PHE A 144 -8.89 -4.49 11.05
CA PHE A 144 -7.98 -5.19 10.15
C PHE A 144 -6.82 -4.32 9.70
N VAL A 145 -7.08 -3.10 9.21
CA VAL A 145 -6.02 -2.19 8.74
C VAL A 145 -5.05 -1.84 9.86
N LYS A 146 -5.55 -1.62 11.08
CA LYS A 146 -4.68 -1.40 12.25
C LYS A 146 -3.77 -2.59 12.53
N TRP A 147 -4.33 -3.81 12.54
CA TRP A 147 -3.53 -5.03 12.70
C TRP A 147 -2.49 -5.18 11.59
N TYR A 148 -2.86 -4.91 10.34
CA TYR A 148 -1.92 -4.95 9.21
C TYR A 148 -0.75 -3.95 9.38
N GLU A 149 -1.05 -2.76 9.90
CA GLU A 149 -0.07 -1.71 10.21
C GLU A 149 0.82 -2.02 11.42
N GLU A 150 0.42 -2.95 12.30
CA GLU A 150 1.27 -3.41 13.42
C GLU A 150 2.41 -4.34 12.95
N GLU A 151 2.32 -4.89 11.74
CA GLU A 151 3.35 -5.74 11.12
C GLU A 151 3.67 -7.00 11.93
N ARG A 152 2.70 -7.50 12.70
CA ARG A 152 2.84 -8.68 13.56
C ARG A 152 2.01 -9.84 13.04
N GLY A 153 2.64 -11.01 12.98
CA GLY A 153 1.98 -12.24 12.54
C GLY A 153 1.74 -12.29 11.02
N ARG A 154 2.54 -11.58 10.24
CA ARG A 154 2.59 -11.66 8.78
C ARG A 154 4.03 -11.48 8.28
N GLU A 155 4.24 -11.80 7.01
CA GLU A 155 5.44 -11.48 6.25
C GLU A 155 5.66 -9.95 6.28
N THR A 156 6.90 -9.53 6.48
CA THR A 156 7.29 -8.12 6.60
C THR A 156 8.46 -7.72 5.72
N ASP A 157 9.25 -8.70 5.26
CA ASP A 157 10.31 -8.49 4.30
C ASP A 157 9.81 -8.70 2.86
N GLY A 158 10.57 -8.18 1.89
CA GLY A 158 10.25 -8.29 0.47
C GLY A 158 11.00 -9.41 -0.25
N TRP A 159 11.79 -10.22 0.46
CA TRP A 159 12.76 -11.11 -0.17
C TRP A 159 12.13 -12.19 -1.05
N ARG A 160 11.01 -12.77 -0.61
CA ARG A 160 10.40 -13.95 -1.24
C ARG A 160 10.14 -13.76 -2.73
N GLU A 161 9.32 -12.78 -3.10
CA GLU A 161 8.98 -12.50 -4.50
C GLU A 161 10.19 -12.04 -5.32
N PHE A 162 11.11 -11.26 -4.73
CA PHE A 162 12.35 -10.88 -5.41
C PHE A 162 13.16 -12.12 -5.80
N TYR A 163 13.33 -13.04 -4.84
CA TYR A 163 14.03 -14.29 -5.06
C TYR A 163 13.30 -15.16 -6.08
N GLU A 164 12.00 -15.39 -5.90
CA GLU A 164 11.18 -16.25 -6.76
C GLU A 164 11.13 -15.75 -8.21
N GLU A 165 10.95 -14.45 -8.43
CA GLU A 165 10.78 -13.89 -9.78
C GLU A 165 12.11 -13.63 -10.50
N LEU A 166 13.18 -13.24 -9.79
CA LEU A 166 14.44 -12.83 -10.42
C LEU A 166 15.59 -13.82 -10.21
N VAL A 167 15.77 -14.35 -9.01
CA VAL A 167 16.95 -15.16 -8.68
C VAL A 167 16.72 -16.62 -9.03
N ALA A 168 15.61 -17.20 -8.57
CA ALA A 168 15.27 -18.60 -8.81
C ALA A 168 15.01 -18.91 -10.30
N THR A 169 14.61 -17.91 -11.07
CA THR A 169 14.41 -17.99 -12.53
C THR A 169 15.70 -17.86 -13.33
N GLY A 170 16.82 -17.55 -12.68
CA GLY A 170 18.12 -17.32 -13.30
C GLY A 170 18.24 -15.99 -14.05
N ILE A 171 17.29 -15.05 -13.88
CA ILE A 171 17.36 -13.72 -14.48
C ILE A 171 18.49 -12.90 -13.82
N LEU A 172 18.67 -13.06 -12.51
CA LEU A 172 19.77 -12.49 -11.76
C LEU A 172 20.64 -13.58 -11.11
N PRO A 173 21.97 -13.39 -11.05
CA PRO A 173 22.87 -14.38 -10.46
C PRO A 173 22.68 -14.46 -8.94
N GLY A 174 22.35 -15.66 -8.45
CA GLY A 174 22.05 -15.89 -7.03
C GLY A 174 23.22 -15.60 -6.08
N GLU A 175 24.47 -15.74 -6.53
CA GLU A 175 25.64 -15.40 -5.71
C GLU A 175 25.70 -13.90 -5.39
N THR A 176 25.53 -13.04 -6.41
CA THR A 176 25.55 -11.57 -6.25
C THR A 176 24.30 -11.05 -5.56
N PHE A 177 23.16 -11.71 -5.75
CA PHE A 177 21.86 -11.32 -5.16
C PHE A 177 21.48 -12.12 -3.93
N ARG A 178 22.41 -12.85 -3.29
CA ARG A 178 22.14 -13.66 -2.10
C ARG A 178 21.52 -12.86 -0.95
N VAL A 179 21.91 -11.60 -0.83
CA VAL A 179 21.34 -10.63 0.11
C VAL A 179 21.08 -9.33 -0.63
N ILE A 180 19.90 -8.78 -0.45
CA ILE A 180 19.54 -7.45 -0.97
C ILE A 180 19.29 -6.49 0.18
N LYS A 181 19.60 -5.21 -0.05
CA LYS A 181 19.17 -4.11 0.80
C LYS A 181 18.06 -3.37 0.09
N TYR A 182 17.08 -2.91 0.84
CA TYR A 182 16.00 -2.09 0.31
C TYR A 182 15.37 -1.25 1.42
N ASP A 183 14.78 -0.13 1.03
CA ASP A 183 14.00 0.73 1.93
C ASP A 183 12.52 0.67 1.58
N ARG A 184 11.64 0.63 2.59
CA ARG A 184 10.22 0.90 2.35
C ARG A 184 9.99 2.40 2.26
N ILE A 185 9.81 2.91 1.05
CA ILE A 185 9.61 4.35 0.79
C ILE A 185 8.24 4.79 1.30
N THR A 186 7.19 4.03 0.96
CA THR A 186 5.81 4.42 1.27
C THR A 186 4.88 3.22 1.28
N ARG A 187 3.74 3.38 1.96
CA ARG A 187 2.60 2.48 1.88
C ARG A 187 1.44 3.19 1.21
N ARG A 188 1.05 2.69 0.04
CA ARG A 188 -0.09 3.20 -0.73
C ARG A 188 -1.36 2.44 -0.35
N TYR A 189 -2.43 3.21 -0.15
CA TYR A 189 -3.79 2.70 -0.02
C TYR A 189 -4.61 3.21 -1.19
N ASN A 190 -4.99 2.32 -2.10
CA ASN A 190 -5.86 2.71 -3.20
C ASN A 190 -7.23 3.11 -2.65
N PRO A 191 -7.93 4.11 -3.23
CA PRO A 191 -9.31 4.38 -2.85
C PRO A 191 -10.19 3.12 -2.94
N LEU A 192 -11.13 2.99 -1.99
CA LEU A 192 -12.08 1.89 -2.01
C LEU A 192 -12.89 1.95 -3.30
N ARG A 193 -12.78 0.91 -4.13
CA ARG A 193 -13.44 0.85 -5.44
C ARG A 193 -14.28 -0.40 -5.55
N TYR A 194 -15.21 -0.43 -6.50
CA TYR A 194 -15.86 -1.69 -6.86
C TYR A 194 -15.00 -2.38 -7.91
N SER A 195 -14.78 -3.69 -7.74
CA SER A 195 -14.13 -4.53 -8.73
C SER A 195 -15.18 -5.37 -9.42
N GLU A 196 -15.33 -5.15 -10.73
CA GLU A 196 -16.25 -5.94 -11.56
C GLU A 196 -15.81 -7.40 -11.62
N TRP A 197 -14.52 -7.69 -11.55
CA TRP A 197 -14.09 -9.07 -11.48
C TRP A 197 -14.42 -9.68 -10.11
N ALA A 198 -14.08 -8.99 -9.02
CA ALA A 198 -14.31 -9.52 -7.67
C ALA A 198 -15.77 -9.48 -7.21
N GLN A 199 -16.66 -8.85 -8.01
CA GLN A 199 -18.05 -8.52 -7.69
C GLN A 199 -18.22 -8.00 -6.25
N SER A 200 -17.29 -7.15 -5.82
CA SER A 200 -17.26 -6.62 -4.45
C SER A 200 -16.44 -5.33 -4.35
N LYS A 201 -16.62 -4.60 -3.24
CA LYS A 201 -15.74 -3.47 -2.92
C LYS A 201 -14.36 -4.01 -2.56
N GLU A 202 -13.32 -3.39 -3.10
CA GLU A 202 -11.94 -3.75 -2.84
C GLU A 202 -11.09 -2.56 -2.35
N LEU A 203 -10.19 -2.87 -1.42
CA LEU A 203 -9.15 -1.99 -0.92
C LEU A 203 -7.79 -2.66 -1.20
N LEU A 204 -7.01 -2.05 -2.09
CA LEU A 204 -5.65 -2.49 -2.36
C LEU A 204 -4.67 -1.71 -1.48
N ILE A 205 -3.73 -2.43 -0.90
CA ILE A 205 -2.67 -1.87 -0.05
C ILE A 205 -1.34 -2.35 -0.64
N ALA A 206 -0.40 -1.44 -0.89
CA ALA A 206 0.92 -1.80 -1.39
C ALA A 206 2.03 -1.05 -0.67
N ASP A 207 2.99 -1.80 -0.13
CA ASP A 207 4.28 -1.24 0.25
C ASP A 207 5.16 -1.08 -0.99
N ILE A 208 5.78 0.08 -1.16
CA ILE A 208 6.74 0.31 -2.23
C ILE A 208 8.14 0.21 -1.65
N LEU A 209 8.91 -0.75 -2.16
CA LEU A 209 10.27 -1.06 -1.70
C LEU A 209 11.29 -0.56 -2.73
N ASP A 210 12.23 0.29 -2.33
CA ASP A 210 13.33 0.71 -3.19
C ASP A 210 14.50 -0.24 -3.06
N LEU A 211 14.95 -0.85 -4.15
CA LEU A 211 16.18 -1.64 -4.09
C LEU A 211 17.38 -0.71 -3.88
N LEU A 212 18.25 -1.06 -2.94
CA LEU A 212 19.53 -0.40 -2.67
C LEU A 212 20.66 -1.35 -3.10
N PRO A 213 20.94 -1.45 -4.42
CA PRO A 213 21.92 -2.39 -4.92
C PRO A 213 23.34 -1.99 -4.48
N THR A 214 24.20 -2.98 -4.24
CA THR A 214 25.66 -2.76 -4.19
C THR A 214 26.19 -2.42 -5.60
N ASP A 215 27.43 -1.95 -5.70
CA ASP A 215 28.06 -1.69 -7.00
C ASP A 215 28.10 -2.94 -7.90
N GLU A 216 28.31 -4.11 -7.30
CA GLU A 216 28.28 -5.40 -8.00
C GLU A 216 26.88 -5.73 -8.51
N GLN A 217 25.85 -5.58 -7.66
CA GLN A 217 24.45 -5.79 -8.04
C GLN A 217 24.00 -4.80 -9.13
N LEU A 218 24.44 -3.55 -9.05
CA LEU A 218 24.15 -2.53 -10.05
C LEU A 218 24.81 -2.85 -11.39
N ALA A 219 26.02 -3.41 -11.39
CA ALA A 219 26.68 -3.87 -12.60
C ALA A 219 25.91 -5.02 -13.27
N GLU A 220 25.42 -5.99 -12.49
CA GLU A 220 24.58 -7.07 -13.02
C GLU A 220 23.23 -6.58 -13.56
N LEU A 221 22.59 -5.62 -12.89
CA LEU A 221 21.35 -5.01 -13.39
C LEU A 221 21.56 -4.24 -14.70
N ARG A 222 22.71 -3.56 -14.85
CA ARG A 222 23.08 -2.89 -16.12
C ARG A 222 23.31 -3.90 -17.24
N LYS A 223 24.02 -5.00 -16.97
CA LYS A 223 24.19 -6.10 -17.94
C LYS A 223 22.84 -6.67 -18.37
N LEU A 224 21.92 -6.91 -17.42
CA LEU A 224 20.57 -7.40 -17.70
C LEU A 224 19.74 -6.42 -18.56
N ARG A 225 20.02 -5.12 -18.50
CA ARG A 225 19.40 -4.15 -19.39
C ARG A 225 19.95 -4.21 -20.80
N ASP A 226 21.25 -4.39 -20.92
CA ASP A 226 21.94 -4.39 -22.22
C ASP A 226 21.73 -5.73 -22.97
N ASP A 227 21.46 -6.83 -22.26
CA ASP A 227 21.06 -8.13 -22.80
C ASP A 227 19.66 -8.56 -22.26
N PRO A 228 18.57 -8.05 -22.87
CA PRO A 228 17.23 -8.16 -22.30
C PRO A 228 16.62 -9.55 -22.44
N ASP A 229 16.20 -10.13 -21.31
CA ASP A 229 15.43 -11.38 -21.24
C ASP A 229 13.95 -11.14 -21.62
N PRO A 230 13.29 -12.03 -22.40
CA PRO A 230 11.88 -11.87 -22.78
C PRO A 230 10.89 -11.88 -21.60
N ARG A 231 11.33 -12.34 -20.41
CA ARG A 231 10.53 -12.34 -19.18
C ARG A 231 10.57 -11.00 -18.45
N ILE A 232 11.38 -10.04 -18.90
CA ILE A 232 11.50 -8.73 -18.28
C ILE A 232 11.23 -7.60 -19.27
N LEU A 233 11.00 -6.41 -18.73
CA LEU A 233 10.89 -5.17 -19.48
C LEU A 233 11.56 -4.06 -18.68
N TRP A 234 12.53 -3.39 -19.29
CA TRP A 234 13.01 -2.09 -18.83
C TRP A 234 12.12 -1.00 -19.41
N ALA A 235 11.31 -0.38 -18.56
CA ALA A 235 10.33 0.61 -18.96
C ALA A 235 10.69 1.99 -18.43
N SER A 236 10.63 2.99 -19.32
CA SER A 236 10.69 4.38 -18.90
C SER A 236 9.45 4.77 -18.10
N GLU A 237 9.55 5.82 -17.28
CA GLU A 237 8.40 6.35 -16.55
C GLU A 237 7.22 6.69 -17.47
N ARG A 238 7.51 7.26 -18.65
CA ARG A 238 6.47 7.61 -19.65
C ARG A 238 5.72 6.37 -20.14
N GLN A 239 6.44 5.28 -20.39
CA GLN A 239 5.85 4.02 -20.83
C GLN A 239 4.98 3.39 -19.73
N ILE A 240 5.43 3.44 -18.47
CA ILE A 240 4.65 2.98 -17.32
C ILE A 240 3.35 3.80 -17.16
N ARG A 241 3.44 5.13 -17.22
CA ARG A 241 2.26 6.02 -17.14
C ARG A 241 1.24 5.75 -18.24
N ARG A 242 1.69 5.26 -19.40
CA ARG A 242 0.85 4.89 -20.54
C ARG A 242 0.54 3.39 -20.61
N LEU A 243 0.79 2.65 -19.52
CA LEU A 243 0.45 1.23 -19.38
C LEU A 243 1.05 0.35 -20.50
N GLY A 244 2.24 0.71 -20.98
CA GLY A 244 2.96 -0.03 -22.02
C GLY A 244 2.91 0.62 -23.40
N ALA A 245 2.04 1.61 -23.62
CA ALA A 245 1.89 2.22 -24.95
C ALA A 245 3.13 3.04 -25.35
N ALA A 246 3.69 2.71 -26.52
CA ALA A 246 4.87 3.34 -27.10
C ALA A 246 4.48 4.37 -28.19
N GLU A 247 5.19 5.50 -28.25
CA GLU A 247 4.98 6.52 -29.29
C GLU A 247 5.38 5.99 -30.67
N GLY A 248 4.53 6.19 -31.67
CA GLY A 248 4.84 5.82 -33.05
C GLY A 248 4.89 4.32 -33.35
N ALA A 249 4.55 3.45 -32.40
CA ALA A 249 4.54 2.01 -32.63
C ALA A 249 3.37 1.60 -33.54
N SER A 250 3.67 0.81 -34.57
CA SER A 250 2.68 0.24 -35.50
C SER A 250 1.74 -0.77 -34.84
N SER A 251 2.14 -1.35 -33.70
CA SER A 251 1.31 -2.25 -32.88
C SER A 251 1.65 -2.07 -31.38
N GLN A 252 0.62 -2.06 -30.53
CA GLN A 252 0.73 -1.87 -29.08
C GLN A 252 0.58 -3.20 -28.36
N THR A 253 1.62 -4.03 -28.38
CA THR A 253 1.59 -5.39 -27.81
C THR A 253 2.00 -5.43 -26.34
N THR A 254 2.80 -4.46 -25.89
CA THR A 254 3.26 -4.38 -24.50
C THR A 254 2.14 -3.90 -23.59
N ARG A 255 1.80 -4.71 -22.59
CA ARG A 255 0.86 -4.34 -21.52
C ARG A 255 1.60 -4.21 -20.21
N ILE A 256 1.42 -3.10 -19.50
CA ILE A 256 1.96 -2.88 -18.16
C ILE A 256 0.81 -2.78 -17.15
N ALA A 257 0.94 -3.43 -16.01
CA ALA A 257 -0.04 -3.39 -14.93
C ALA A 257 -0.24 -1.96 -14.41
N VAL A 258 -1.49 -1.59 -14.08
CA VAL A 258 -1.81 -0.28 -13.50
C VAL A 258 -1.07 -0.03 -12.18
N THR A 259 -0.80 -1.08 -11.42
CA THR A 259 -0.03 -1.01 -10.17
C THR A 259 1.43 -0.62 -10.37
N ALA A 260 1.99 -0.74 -11.58
CA ALA A 260 3.32 -0.23 -11.89
C ALA A 260 3.43 1.29 -11.75
N VAL A 261 2.32 2.02 -11.93
CA VAL A 261 2.29 3.48 -11.69
C VAL A 261 2.61 3.81 -10.23
N TRP A 262 2.36 2.90 -9.29
CA TRP A 262 2.61 3.15 -7.87
C TRP A 262 4.09 3.18 -7.52
N THR A 263 4.95 2.51 -8.29
CA THR A 263 6.40 2.50 -8.03
C THR A 263 7.07 3.79 -8.51
N ILE A 264 6.54 4.43 -9.56
CA ILE A 264 7.05 5.71 -10.06
C ILE A 264 6.53 6.90 -9.25
N ASP A 265 5.31 6.82 -8.72
CA ASP A 265 4.73 7.91 -7.92
C ASP A 265 5.23 7.90 -6.47
N ALA A 266 6.06 6.93 -6.05
CA ALA A 266 6.51 6.78 -4.66
C ALA A 266 7.40 7.92 -4.14
N THR A 267 7.93 8.77 -5.01
CA THR A 267 8.84 9.89 -4.67
C THR A 267 8.27 11.29 -4.93
N ASN A 268 6.97 11.40 -5.24
CA ASN A 268 6.27 12.69 -5.36
C ASN A 268 5.47 13.03 -4.10
#